data_AF-A0A9D5Q2C0-F1
#
_entry.id   AF-A0A9D5Q2C0-F1
#
_cell.length_a   1.000
_cell.length_b   1.000
_cell.length_c   1.000
_cell.angle_alpha   90.00
_cell.angle_beta   90.00
_cell.angle_gamma   90.00
#
_symmetry.space_group_name_H-M   'P 1'
#
loop_
_entity.id
_entity.type
_entity.pdbx_description
1 polymer ?
#
loop_
_entity_poly.entity_id
_entity_poly.type
_entity_poly.pdbx_seq_one_letter_code
_entity_poly.pdbx_strand_id
1 'polypeptide(L)'
;MTYDEVVKLRKELEKTRSQLHIFYQITKAMRTTLRLEEIIYTILTGLTAHEGLGFNRAALFLLDEEERRIRGFMGIGPMDIEETKEIWKHIEEEKKDLYDLIKNYHFIKGTKVKP
;
A
#
# COMPACT_ATOMS: atom_id res chain seq x y z
N MET A 1 30.78 -19.90 -10.34
CA MET A 1 29.44 -19.61 -9.82
C MET A 1 28.75 -20.94 -9.59
N THR A 2 28.47 -21.31 -8.35
CA THR A 2 27.75 -22.54 -8.03
C THR A 2 26.27 -22.40 -8.43
N TYR A 3 25.59 -23.51 -8.71
CA TYR A 3 24.17 -23.51 -9.11
C TYR A 3 23.29 -22.76 -8.10
N ASP A 4 23.58 -22.92 -6.80
CA ASP A 4 22.86 -22.24 -5.71
C ASP A 4 23.04 -20.72 -5.73
N GLU A 5 24.21 -20.22 -6.11
CA GLU A 5 24.46 -18.77 -6.26
C GLU A 5 23.61 -18.19 -7.40
N VAL A 6 23.48 -18.90 -8.52
CA VAL A 6 22.67 -18.46 -9.67
C VAL A 6 21.18 -18.40 -9.30
N VAL A 7 20.67 -19.39 -8.56
CA VAL A 7 19.28 -19.40 -8.09
C VAL A 7 19.01 -18.25 -7.12
N LYS A 8 19.92 -18.02 -6.16
CA LYS A 8 19.80 -16.93 -5.20
C LYS A 8 19.78 -15.56 -5.90
N LEU A 9 20.71 -15.32 -6.82
CA LEU A 9 20.79 -14.07 -7.58
C LEU A 9 19.55 -13.82 -8.44
N ARG A 10 19.00 -14.87 -9.09
CA ARG A 10 17.74 -14.76 -9.83
C ARG A 10 16.58 -14.34 -8.94
N LYS A 11 16.47 -14.93 -7.75
CA LYS A 11 15.42 -14.59 -6.77
C LYS A 11 15.54 -13.16 -6.27
N GLU A 12 16.76 -12.69 -5.99
CA GLU A 12 17.00 -11.30 -5.58
C GLU A 12 16.68 -10.31 -6.71
N LEU A 13 17.03 -10.64 -7.95
CA LEU A 13 16.69 -9.83 -9.12
C LEU A 13 15.18 -9.73 -9.32
N GLU A 14 14.46 -10.85 -9.27
CA GLU A 14 13.00 -10.86 -9.39
C GLU A 14 12.33 -10.04 -8.30
N LYS A 15 12.77 -10.21 -7.04
CA LYS A 15 12.28 -9.42 -5.91
C LYS A 15 12.50 -7.93 -6.13
N THR A 16 13.72 -7.53 -6.51
CA THR A 16 14.07 -6.12 -6.74
C THR A 16 13.26 -5.53 -7.89
N ARG A 17 13.08 -6.29 -8.98
CA ARG A 17 12.27 -5.88 -10.14
C ARG A 17 10.80 -5.67 -9.76
N SER A 18 10.23 -6.57 -8.96
CA SER A 18 8.85 -6.47 -8.47
C SER A 18 8.68 -5.22 -7.58
N GLN A 19 9.58 -5.00 -6.62
CA GLN A 19 9.54 -3.82 -5.75
C GLN A 19 9.65 -2.51 -6.55
N LEU A 20 10.54 -2.45 -7.53
CA LEU A 20 10.67 -1.28 -8.40
C LEU A 20 9.39 -1.02 -9.21
N HIS A 21 8.74 -2.08 -9.70
CA HIS A 21 7.47 -1.94 -10.41
C HIS A 21 6.38 -1.35 -9.50
N ILE A 22 6.28 -1.83 -8.26
CA ILE A 22 5.33 -1.30 -7.26
C ILE A 22 5.59 0.18 -6.98
N PHE A 23 6.84 0.57 -6.71
CA PHE A 23 7.19 1.97 -6.50
C PHE A 23 6.85 2.86 -7.70
N TYR A 24 7.03 2.35 -8.92
CA TYR A 24 6.64 3.06 -10.13
C TYR A 24 5.12 3.28 -10.20
N GLN A 25 4.30 2.27 -9.90
CA GLN A 25 2.84 2.41 -9.89
C GLN A 25 2.37 3.43 -8.84
N ILE A 26 2.90 3.34 -7.62
CA ILE A 26 2.61 4.28 -6.52
C ILE A 26 2.97 5.70 -6.97
N THR A 27 4.18 5.91 -7.49
CA THR A 27 4.64 7.23 -7.96
C THR A 27 3.76 7.79 -9.09
N LYS A 28 3.35 6.93 -10.03
CA LYS A 28 2.48 7.31 -11.14
C LYS A 28 1.11 7.75 -10.62
N ALA A 29 0.52 7.01 -9.70
CA ALA A 29 -0.78 7.33 -9.12
C ALA A 29 -0.74 8.57 -8.21
N MET A 30 0.32 8.75 -7.41
CA MET A 30 0.50 9.98 -6.63
C MET A 30 0.48 11.25 -7.49
N ARG A 31 0.96 11.16 -8.74
CA ARG A 31 0.97 12.29 -9.68
C ARG A 31 -0.38 12.61 -10.31
N THR A 32 -1.41 11.78 -10.11
CA THR A 32 -2.74 12.03 -10.70
C THR A 32 -3.60 12.97 -9.85
N THR A 33 -3.14 13.36 -8.67
CA THR A 33 -3.91 14.19 -7.73
C THR A 33 -2.99 15.15 -6.95
N LEU A 34 -3.52 16.32 -6.60
CA LEU A 34 -2.85 17.29 -5.72
C LEU A 34 -3.38 17.22 -4.28
N ARG A 35 -4.33 16.32 -4.01
CA ARG A 35 -4.97 16.20 -2.70
C ARG A 35 -4.10 15.34 -1.79
N LEU A 36 -3.59 15.94 -0.71
CA LEU A 36 -2.66 15.30 0.22
C LEU A 36 -3.22 13.97 0.76
N GLU A 37 -4.51 13.90 1.08
CA GLU A 37 -5.11 12.68 1.60
C GLU A 37 -5.09 11.52 0.60
N GLU A 38 -5.29 11.81 -0.69
CA GLU A 38 -5.26 10.81 -1.76
C GLU A 38 -3.84 10.33 -2.04
N ILE A 39 -2.87 11.24 -2.00
CA ILE A 39 -1.45 10.91 -2.11
C ILE A 39 -1.07 9.95 -0.99
N ILE A 40 -1.46 10.26 0.26
CA ILE A 40 -1.11 9.45 1.42
C ILE A 40 -1.82 8.09 1.39
N TYR A 41 -3.10 8.05 0.99
CA TYR A 41 -3.80 6.78 0.78
C TYR A 41 -3.10 5.92 -0.28
N THR A 42 -2.68 6.51 -1.40
CA THR A 42 -1.95 5.82 -2.47
C THR A 42 -0.67 5.18 -1.95
N ILE A 43 0.11 5.92 -1.16
CA ILE A 43 1.34 5.41 -0.55
C ILE A 43 1.02 4.26 0.40
N LEU A 44 0.13 4.47 1.37
CA LEU A 44 -0.17 3.49 2.40
C LEU A 44 -0.75 2.20 1.81
N THR A 45 -1.68 2.29 0.86
CA THR A 45 -2.23 1.14 0.14
C THR A 45 -1.15 0.39 -0.64
N GLY A 46 -0.23 1.10 -1.31
CA GLY A 46 0.90 0.46 -1.99
C GLY A 46 1.87 -0.27 -1.07
N LEU A 47 2.01 0.19 0.18
CA LEU A 47 2.80 -0.50 1.20
C LEU A 47 2.06 -1.74 1.71
N THR A 48 0.76 -1.62 1.98
CA THR A 48 0.02 -2.67 2.70
C THR A 48 -0.67 -3.69 1.82
N ALA A 49 -0.87 -3.38 0.54
CA ALA A 49 -1.53 -4.31 -0.36
C ALA A 49 -0.68 -5.58 -0.56
N HIS A 50 -1.33 -6.74 -0.70
CA HIS A 50 -0.66 -8.00 -0.95
C HIS A 50 0.08 -8.00 -2.30
N GLU A 51 -0.53 -7.37 -3.30
CA GLU A 51 0.04 -7.09 -4.62
C GLU A 51 1.06 -5.92 -4.60
N GLY A 52 1.12 -5.19 -3.48
CA GLY A 52 2.09 -4.15 -3.18
C GLY A 52 3.31 -4.71 -2.45
N LEU A 53 3.80 -4.00 -1.43
CA LEU A 53 4.94 -4.45 -0.64
C LEU A 53 4.57 -5.48 0.44
N GLY A 54 3.29 -5.74 0.68
CA GLY A 54 2.81 -6.78 1.59
C GLY A 54 3.06 -6.52 3.08
N PHE A 55 3.16 -5.26 3.49
CA PHE A 55 3.20 -4.93 4.92
C PHE A 55 1.82 -5.12 5.56
N ASN A 56 1.76 -5.63 6.78
CA ASN A 56 0.46 -5.84 7.44
C ASN A 56 -0.23 -4.51 7.77
N ARG A 57 0.54 -3.49 8.18
CA ARG A 57 0.02 -2.17 8.55
C ARG A 57 1.03 -1.08 8.21
N ALA A 58 0.53 0.09 7.84
CA ALA A 58 1.35 1.29 7.66
C ALA A 58 0.61 2.52 8.19
N ALA A 59 1.34 3.47 8.75
CA ALA A 59 0.78 4.73 9.23
C ALA A 59 1.71 5.89 8.89
N LEU A 60 1.12 7.03 8.57
CA LEU A 60 1.81 8.28 8.30
C LEU A 60 1.48 9.31 9.36
N PHE A 61 2.53 9.96 9.84
CA PHE A 61 2.47 11.03 10.82
C PHE A 61 3.08 12.30 10.22
N LEU A 62 2.50 13.45 10.56
CA LEU A 62 3.01 14.76 10.18
C LEU A 62 3.52 15.50 11.41
N LEU A 63 4.57 16.29 11.23
CA LEU A 63 5.01 17.22 12.25
C LEU A 63 4.09 18.44 12.25
N ASP A 64 3.56 18.77 13.42
CA ASP A 64 2.84 19.99 13.73
C ASP A 64 3.85 20.93 14.40
N GLU A 65 4.38 21.89 13.64
CA GLU A 65 5.45 22.79 14.10
C GLU A 65 4.95 23.81 15.11
N GLU A 66 3.69 24.24 15.01
CA GLU A 66 3.08 25.21 15.94
C GLU A 66 2.94 24.58 17.33
N GLU A 67 2.35 23.39 17.39
CA GLU A 67 2.13 22.66 18.65
C GLU A 67 3.33 21.79 19.05
N ARG A 68 4.42 21.81 18.26
CA ARG A 68 5.65 21.03 18.45
C ARG A 68 5.40 19.54 18.73
N ARG A 69 4.47 18.93 17.99
CA ARG A 69 4.02 17.55 18.19
C ARG A 69 3.94 16.77 16.90
N ILE A 70 3.95 15.44 17.01
CA ILE A 70 3.70 14.54 15.89
C ILE A 70 2.20 14.23 15.86
N ARG A 71 1.54 14.51 14.73
CA ARG A 71 0.12 14.25 14.51
C ARG A 71 -0.06 13.07 13.57
N GLY A 72 -0.80 12.04 14.01
CA GLY A 72 -1.23 10.97 13.12
C GLY A 72 -2.13 11.50 12.01
N PHE A 73 -1.79 11.21 10.76
CA PHE A 73 -2.55 11.66 9.60
C PHE A 73 -3.46 10.56 9.05
N MET A 74 -2.90 9.38 8.79
CA MET A 74 -3.63 8.23 8.27
C MET A 74 -2.92 6.93 8.63
N GLY A 75 -3.68 5.87 8.87
CA GLY A 75 -3.20 4.50 8.96
C GLY A 75 -4.06 3.62 8.04
N ILE A 76 -3.44 2.59 7.47
CA ILE A 76 -4.11 1.52 6.73
C ILE A 76 -3.59 0.20 7.24
N GLY A 77 -4.51 -0.74 7.41
CA GLY A 77 -4.22 -2.14 7.57
C GLY A 77 -5.04 -2.72 8.72
N PRO A 78 -5.37 -4.01 8.62
CA PRO A 78 -6.36 -4.67 9.45
C PRO A 78 -6.08 -4.53 10.96
N MET A 79 -7.15 -4.33 11.71
CA MET A 79 -7.15 -4.33 13.17
C MET A 79 -7.08 -5.77 13.70
N ASP A 80 -7.71 -6.71 12.99
CA ASP A 80 -7.71 -8.14 13.31
C ASP A 80 -7.52 -9.07 12.08
N ILE A 81 -7.24 -10.34 12.36
CA ILE A 81 -6.94 -11.37 11.34
C ILE A 81 -8.21 -11.80 10.58
N GLU A 82 -9.39 -11.66 11.18
CA GLU A 82 -10.66 -12.04 10.56
C GLU A 82 -11.09 -11.00 9.50
N GLU A 83 -10.99 -9.71 9.82
CA GLU A 83 -11.14 -8.55 8.93
C GLU A 83 -10.19 -8.65 7.73
N THR A 84 -8.96 -9.12 7.98
CA THR A 84 -7.97 -9.39 6.92
C THR A 84 -8.52 -10.37 5.87
N LYS A 85 -9.09 -11.51 6.30
CA LYS A 85 -9.56 -12.56 5.38
C LYS A 85 -10.73 -12.09 4.52
N GLU A 86 -11.66 -11.33 5.08
CA GLU A 86 -12.83 -10.86 4.34
C GLU A 86 -12.47 -9.81 3.29
N ILE A 87 -11.62 -8.84 3.65
CA ILE A 87 -11.14 -7.80 2.73
C ILE A 87 -10.36 -8.44 1.56
N TRP A 88 -9.42 -9.36 1.85
CA TRP A 88 -8.62 -10.02 0.81
C TRP A 88 -9.45 -10.94 -0.07
N LYS A 89 -10.41 -11.68 0.51
CA LYS A 89 -11.31 -12.53 -0.26
C LYS A 89 -12.11 -11.72 -1.29
N HIS A 90 -12.63 -10.55 -0.92
CA HIS A 90 -13.33 -9.67 -1.85
C HIS A 90 -12.41 -9.09 -2.94
N ILE A 91 -11.17 -8.73 -2.59
CA ILE A 91 -10.17 -8.23 -3.55
C ILE A 91 -9.80 -9.32 -4.57
N GLU A 92 -9.58 -10.56 -4.11
CA GLU A 92 -9.27 -11.73 -4.95
C GLU A 92 -10.45 -12.13 -5.85
N GLU A 93 -11.68 -12.14 -5.32
CA GLU A 93 -12.90 -12.44 -6.08
C GLU A 93 -13.13 -11.43 -7.21
N GLU A 94 -12.84 -10.15 -6.97
CA GLU A 94 -12.97 -9.08 -7.96
C GLU A 94 -11.75 -8.93 -8.88
N LYS A 95 -10.67 -9.71 -8.63
CA LYS A 95 -9.38 -9.65 -9.36
C LYS A 95 -8.81 -8.24 -9.46
N LYS A 96 -9.00 -7.44 -8.40
CA LYS A 96 -8.50 -6.05 -8.37
C LYS A 96 -6.99 -6.05 -8.35
N ASP A 97 -6.38 -5.25 -9.21
CA ASP A 97 -4.95 -5.02 -9.15
C ASP A 97 -4.59 -3.88 -8.18
N LEU A 98 -3.29 -3.69 -7.92
CA LEU A 98 -2.82 -2.63 -7.03
C LEU A 98 -3.32 -1.24 -7.47
N TYR A 99 -3.46 -1.01 -8.78
CA TYR A 99 -3.91 0.27 -9.31
C TYR A 99 -5.40 0.50 -9.06
N ASP A 100 -6.22 -0.54 -9.12
CA ASP A 100 -7.63 -0.50 -8.74
C ASP A 100 -7.80 -0.17 -7.25
N LEU A 101 -7.01 -0.80 -6.38
CA LEU A 101 -7.01 -0.54 -4.93
C LEU A 101 -6.67 0.93 -4.63
N ILE A 102 -5.67 1.49 -5.34
CA ILE A 102 -5.26 2.88 -5.20
C ILE A 102 -6.36 3.85 -5.66
N LYS A 103 -7.09 3.54 -6.74
CA LYS A 103 -8.19 4.40 -7.24
C LYS A 103 -9.43 4.41 -6.37
N ASN A 104 -9.61 3.42 -5.49
CA ASN A 104 -10.84 3.27 -4.69
C ASN A 104 -10.99 4.26 -3.53
N TYR A 105 -10.06 5.21 -3.35
CA TYR A 105 -10.10 6.19 -2.25
C TYR A 105 -11.46 6.91 -2.10
N HIS A 106 -12.09 7.31 -3.21
CA HIS A 106 -13.36 8.05 -3.17
C HIS A 106 -14.54 7.23 -2.64
N PHE A 107 -14.50 5.90 -2.77
CA PHE A 107 -15.55 5.02 -2.26
C PHE A 107 -15.43 4.83 -0.74
N ILE A 108 -14.21 4.74 -0.21
CA ILE A 108 -13.95 4.52 1.23
C ILE A 108 -14.34 5.74 2.08
N LYS A 109 -14.24 6.97 1.53
CA LYS A 109 -14.67 8.18 2.25
C LYS A 109 -16.19 8.25 2.48
N GLY A 110 -16.99 7.51 1.70
CA GLY A 110 -18.46 7.46 1.81
C GLY A 110 -18.98 6.45 2.85
N THR A 111 -18.17 5.47 3.24
CA THR A 111 -18.52 4.45 4.23
C THR A 111 -17.86 4.76 5.56
N LYS A 112 -18.64 4.76 6.66
CA LYS A 112 -18.13 4.97 8.03
C LYS A 112 -17.15 3.89 8.53
N VAL A 113 -16.85 2.90 7.71
CA VAL A 113 -15.92 1.82 8.01
C VAL A 113 -14.59 2.19 7.37
N LYS A 114 -13.66 2.62 8.22
CA LYS A 114 -12.24 2.73 7.86
C LYS A 114 -11.62 1.32 8.00
N PRO A 115 -10.84 0.86 7.02
CA PRO A 115 -9.96 -0.29 7.21
C PRO A 115 -8.77 0.06 8.13
#